data_AF-A0AAD8RTK5-F1
#
_entry.id   AF-A0AAD8RTK5-F1
#
_cell.length_a   1.000
_cell.length_b   1.000
_cell.length_c   1.000
_cell.angle_alpha   90.00
_cell.angle_beta   90.00
_cell.angle_gamma   90.00
#
_symmetry.space_group_name_H-M   'P 1'
#
loop_
_entity.id
_entity.type
_entity.pdbx_description
1 polymer ?
#
loop_
_entity_poly.entity_id
_entity_poly.type
_entity_poly.pdbx_seq_one_letter_code
_entity_poly.pdbx_strand_id
1 'polypeptide(L)'
;MERRSSTRFSPTEIARLEKLVSGRKEKVLDGDLCEKLAEEFNRSAARTGSRALQATQVRGWFLDKLPASTTTTKSTCLPTTSEEKTLASEAHVLVSETKPEPSEEKTLASEAHVLVSETKAEPSEEKVLAPDTSISNNEDALSPDLLKETIDKVPELEDLQFEARSSKDSAWYDIAVFLAHRKTSSGEVEVRVRFNGFGAEEDEWINVKKAIRQQSIPLESSECRTIVKGDLVLCFKESNDDALHFDAHVTDIQRKQHDIRGCRCVFHVQYIHDQSQEMVNLKRLSRRPKYV
;
A
#
# COMPACT_ATOMS: atom_id res chain seq x y z
N MET A 1 -14.38 -4.69 0.13
CA MET A 1 -13.25 -5.56 -0.24
C MET A 1 -13.13 -6.65 0.80
N GLU A 2 -13.46 -7.88 0.44
CA GLU A 2 -13.26 -9.05 1.30
C GLU A 2 -11.80 -9.50 1.25
N ARG A 3 -11.28 -9.98 2.38
CA ARG A 3 -9.90 -10.49 2.46
C ARG A 3 -9.81 -11.78 1.64
N ARG A 4 -9.30 -11.70 0.41
CA ARG A 4 -8.81 -12.89 -0.30
C ARG A 4 -7.64 -13.49 0.48
N SER A 5 -7.90 -14.57 1.20
CA SER A 5 -6.87 -15.36 1.85
C SER A 5 -5.97 -15.99 0.78
N SER A 6 -4.81 -15.39 0.54
CA SER A 6 -3.80 -15.90 -0.39
C SER A 6 -3.28 -17.26 0.08
N THR A 7 -3.97 -18.31 -0.33
CA THR A 7 -3.61 -19.69 -0.02
C THR A 7 -2.89 -20.26 -1.23
N ARG A 8 -1.63 -20.64 -1.04
CA ARG A 8 -0.79 -21.29 -2.05
C ARG A 8 -1.22 -22.75 -2.27
N PHE A 9 -2.35 -22.95 -2.93
CA PHE A 9 -2.73 -24.23 -3.54
C PHE A 9 -1.94 -24.44 -4.84
N SER A 10 -1.52 -25.67 -5.09
CA SER A 10 -0.97 -26.10 -6.38
C SER A 10 -2.07 -26.23 -7.45
N PRO A 11 -1.73 -26.21 -8.75
CA PRO A 11 -2.72 -26.37 -9.83
C PRO A 11 -3.54 -27.67 -9.72
N THR A 12 -2.93 -28.76 -9.25
CA THR A 12 -3.63 -30.05 -9.05
C THR A 12 -4.64 -30.00 -7.90
N GLU A 13 -4.32 -29.29 -6.81
CA GLU A 13 -5.25 -29.07 -5.69
C GLU A 13 -6.41 -28.17 -6.14
N ILE A 14 -6.13 -27.09 -6.89
CA ILE A 14 -7.15 -26.18 -7.46
C ILE A 14 -8.11 -26.95 -8.37
N ALA A 15 -7.60 -27.72 -9.35
CA ALA A 15 -8.44 -28.51 -10.26
C ALA A 15 -9.32 -29.54 -9.51
N ARG A 16 -8.85 -30.07 -8.38
CA ARG A 16 -9.64 -30.98 -7.52
C ARG A 16 -10.74 -30.24 -6.75
N LEU A 17 -10.48 -29.01 -6.27
CA LEU A 17 -11.49 -28.16 -5.64
C LEU A 17 -12.56 -27.71 -6.66
N GLU A 18 -12.18 -27.27 -7.86
CA GLU A 18 -13.08 -26.87 -8.95
C GLU A 18 -14.00 -28.01 -9.42
N LYS A 19 -13.46 -29.24 -9.48
CA LYS A 19 -14.25 -30.45 -9.77
C LYS A 19 -15.34 -30.71 -8.71
N LEU A 20 -15.09 -30.38 -7.45
CA LEU A 20 -16.05 -30.53 -6.36
C LEU A 20 -17.14 -29.45 -6.40
N VAL A 21 -16.81 -28.21 -6.78
CA VAL A 21 -17.80 -27.14 -7.03
C VAL A 21 -18.72 -27.52 -8.18
N SER A 22 -18.16 -27.95 -9.30
CA SER A 22 -18.91 -28.35 -10.50
C SER A 22 -19.82 -29.57 -10.28
N GLY A 23 -19.48 -30.42 -9.30
CA GLY A 23 -20.14 -31.70 -9.06
C GLY A 23 -21.34 -31.68 -8.09
N ARG A 24 -21.57 -30.59 -7.35
CA ARG A 24 -22.64 -30.54 -6.32
C ARG A 24 -23.48 -29.27 -6.45
N LYS A 25 -24.74 -29.42 -6.86
CA LYS A 25 -25.73 -28.34 -6.79
C LYS A 25 -26.04 -28.00 -5.34
N GLU A 26 -25.52 -26.86 -4.89
CA GLU A 26 -26.08 -26.01 -3.83
C GLU A 26 -26.43 -26.72 -2.51
N LYS A 27 -25.52 -27.56 -2.00
CA LYS A 27 -25.52 -27.97 -0.60
C LYS A 27 -24.13 -27.85 0.03
N VAL A 28 -23.99 -26.73 0.73
CA VAL A 28 -23.22 -26.50 1.96
C VAL A 28 -21.75 -26.94 1.98
N LEU A 29 -20.88 -25.96 2.25
CA LEU A 29 -19.51 -26.17 2.69
C LEU A 29 -19.52 -26.75 4.12
N ASP A 30 -19.69 -28.06 4.19
CA ASP A 30 -19.63 -28.82 5.42
C ASP A 30 -18.22 -28.74 6.04
N GLY A 31 -18.14 -28.62 7.36
CA GLY A 31 -16.87 -28.47 8.09
C GLY A 31 -15.97 -29.69 7.85
N ASP A 32 -16.58 -30.86 8.03
CA ASP A 32 -16.05 -32.18 7.72
C ASP A 32 -15.42 -32.31 6.33
N LEU A 33 -16.00 -31.68 5.31
CA LEU A 33 -15.49 -31.77 3.94
C LEU A 33 -14.21 -30.95 3.78
N CYS A 34 -14.17 -29.75 4.38
CA CYS A 34 -12.99 -28.88 4.31
C CYS A 34 -11.80 -29.47 5.09
N GLU A 35 -12.08 -30.15 6.20
CA GLU A 35 -11.08 -30.85 7.00
C GLU A 35 -10.51 -32.08 6.28
N LYS A 36 -11.37 -32.96 5.74
CA LYS A 36 -10.96 -34.14 4.95
C LYS A 36 -10.11 -33.75 3.72
N LEU A 37 -10.43 -32.64 3.06
CA LEU A 37 -9.64 -32.13 1.92
C LEU A 37 -8.29 -31.55 2.35
N ALA A 38 -8.24 -30.80 3.46
CA ALA A 38 -6.98 -30.30 4.00
C ALA A 38 -6.04 -31.44 4.39
N GLU A 39 -6.56 -32.49 5.05
CA GLU A 39 -5.80 -33.72 5.33
C GLU A 39 -5.33 -34.44 4.07
N GLU A 40 -6.21 -34.62 3.07
CA GLU A 40 -5.86 -35.29 1.81
C GLU A 40 -4.68 -34.59 1.11
N PHE A 41 -4.76 -33.26 1.01
CA PHE A 41 -3.70 -32.45 0.43
C PHE A 41 -2.40 -32.52 1.25
N ASN A 42 -2.48 -32.43 2.58
CA ASN A 42 -1.31 -32.54 3.46
C ASN A 42 -0.65 -33.93 3.44
N ARG A 43 -1.40 -34.98 3.11
CA ARG A 43 -0.91 -36.35 2.96
C ARG A 43 -0.29 -36.61 1.57
N SER A 44 -0.42 -35.68 0.63
CA SER A 44 0.14 -35.79 -0.72
C SER A 44 1.65 -35.60 -0.75
N ALA A 45 2.36 -36.47 -1.47
CA ALA A 45 3.81 -36.33 -1.69
C ALA A 45 4.19 -35.02 -2.40
N ALA A 46 3.26 -34.41 -3.16
CA ALA A 46 3.46 -33.11 -3.79
C ALA A 46 3.54 -31.93 -2.79
N ARG A 47 3.25 -32.20 -1.50
CA ARG A 47 3.26 -31.21 -0.41
C ARG A 47 4.35 -31.51 0.64
N THR A 48 5.20 -32.53 0.42
CA THR A 48 6.36 -32.81 1.28
C THR A 48 7.27 -31.58 1.38
N GLY A 49 7.59 -31.16 2.60
CA GLY A 49 8.38 -29.95 2.86
C GLY A 49 7.61 -28.62 2.80
N SER A 50 6.31 -28.63 2.47
CA SER A 50 5.45 -27.44 2.51
C SER A 50 4.69 -27.31 3.84
N ARG A 51 4.42 -26.07 4.28
CA ARG A 51 3.55 -25.80 5.44
C ARG A 51 2.15 -26.39 5.23
N ALA A 52 1.67 -27.17 6.19
CA ALA A 52 0.37 -27.84 6.16
C ALA A 52 -0.81 -26.86 5.97
N LEU A 53 -1.70 -27.18 5.02
CA LEU A 53 -2.95 -26.48 4.78
C LEU A 53 -3.90 -26.67 5.96
N GLN A 54 -4.62 -25.62 6.31
CA GLN A 54 -5.67 -25.64 7.31
C GLN A 54 -7.05 -25.78 6.63
N ALA A 55 -8.00 -26.44 7.29
CA ALA A 55 -9.38 -26.57 6.81
C ALA A 55 -10.04 -25.20 6.52
N THR A 56 -9.65 -24.16 7.28
CA THR A 56 -10.08 -22.77 7.07
C THR A 56 -9.63 -22.18 5.73
N GLN A 57 -8.46 -22.58 5.22
CA GLN A 57 -7.95 -22.12 3.94
C GLN A 57 -8.70 -22.77 2.77
N VAL A 58 -8.99 -24.08 2.87
CA VAL A 58 -9.87 -24.80 1.93
C VAL A 58 -11.27 -24.19 1.91
N ARG A 59 -11.85 -23.91 3.08
CA ARG A 59 -13.16 -23.26 3.21
C ARG A 59 -13.16 -21.85 2.60
N GLY A 60 -12.11 -21.06 2.83
CA GLY A 60 -11.96 -19.72 2.26
C GLY A 60 -11.91 -19.72 0.74
N TRP A 61 -11.19 -20.69 0.15
CA TRP A 61 -11.16 -20.87 -1.32
C TRP A 61 -12.55 -21.13 -1.89
N PHE A 62 -13.33 -22.02 -1.28
CA PHE A 62 -14.68 -22.30 -1.76
C PHE A 62 -15.62 -21.08 -1.63
N LEU A 63 -15.49 -20.28 -0.56
CA LEU A 63 -16.29 -19.06 -0.38
C LEU A 63 -15.98 -18.00 -1.43
N ASP A 64 -14.73 -17.86 -1.89
CA ASP A 64 -14.35 -16.96 -2.99
C ASP A 64 -14.81 -17.43 -4.38
N LYS A 65 -15.19 -18.72 -4.52
CA LYS A 65 -15.54 -19.35 -5.82
C LYS A 65 -17.01 -19.70 -5.99
N LEU A 66 -17.81 -19.68 -4.93
CA LEU A 66 -19.26 -19.76 -5.06
C LEU A 66 -19.80 -18.38 -5.52
N PRO A 67 -20.62 -18.30 -6.58
CA PRO A 67 -21.20 -17.04 -7.00
C PRO A 67 -22.10 -16.48 -5.89
N ALA A 68 -21.99 -15.18 -5.61
CA ALA A 68 -22.91 -14.48 -4.73
C ALA A 68 -24.33 -14.53 -5.33
N SER A 69 -25.20 -15.37 -4.77
CA SER A 69 -26.57 -15.52 -5.24
C SER A 69 -27.30 -14.17 -5.19
N THR A 70 -27.79 -13.73 -6.34
CA THR A 70 -28.54 -12.49 -6.51
C THR A 70 -29.85 -12.52 -5.70
N THR A 71 -29.91 -11.80 -4.59
CA THR A 71 -31.16 -11.56 -3.84
C THR A 71 -31.63 -10.11 -3.98
N THR A 72 -32.10 -9.77 -5.17
CA THR A 72 -33.06 -8.67 -5.33
C THR A 72 -34.40 -9.11 -4.78
N THR A 73 -34.62 -8.98 -3.47
CA THR A 73 -35.91 -9.27 -2.82
C THR A 73 -36.57 -7.97 -2.36
N LYS A 74 -37.49 -7.50 -3.20
CA LYS A 74 -38.40 -6.38 -2.93
C LYS A 74 -39.29 -6.73 -1.73
N SER A 75 -38.91 -6.30 -0.53
CA SER A 75 -39.73 -6.50 0.67
C SER A 75 -40.82 -5.44 0.75
N THR A 76 -42.00 -5.78 0.22
CA THR A 76 -43.24 -5.08 0.56
C THR A 76 -43.81 -5.71 1.83
N CYS A 77 -43.97 -4.93 2.89
CA CYS A 77 -45.01 -5.21 3.89
C CYS A 77 -45.63 -3.91 4.40
N LEU A 78 -46.96 -3.92 4.52
CA LEU A 78 -47.80 -2.80 4.96
C LEU A 78 -47.93 -2.79 6.50
N PRO A 79 -48.55 -1.76 7.12
CA PRO A 79 -47.98 -1.13 8.30
C PRO A 79 -48.45 -1.71 9.63
N THR A 80 -47.79 -1.29 10.70
CA THR A 80 -48.40 -1.23 12.03
C THR A 80 -48.09 0.13 12.66
N THR A 81 -49.12 0.74 13.22
CA THR A 81 -49.17 2.10 13.77
C THR A 81 -48.48 2.23 15.12
N SER A 82 -47.78 3.34 15.34
CA SER A 82 -47.74 3.99 16.66
C SER A 82 -47.54 5.50 16.48
N GLU A 83 -48.55 6.22 16.98
CA GLU A 83 -48.67 7.64 17.36
C GLU A 83 -47.33 8.40 17.50
N GLU A 84 -47.14 9.50 16.76
CA GLU A 84 -47.66 10.86 17.00
C GLU A 84 -46.57 11.74 17.65
N LYS A 85 -46.07 12.75 16.90
CA LYS A 85 -46.20 14.18 17.26
C LYS A 85 -45.63 15.07 16.16
N THR A 86 -46.53 15.66 15.38
CA THR A 86 -46.25 16.78 14.49
C THR A 86 -45.92 18.04 15.28
N LEU A 87 -44.98 18.85 14.78
CA LEU A 87 -45.00 20.29 15.00
C LEU A 87 -44.77 21.00 13.65
N ALA A 88 -45.49 22.09 13.43
CA ALA A 88 -45.69 22.67 12.11
C ALA A 88 -44.49 23.48 11.59
N SER A 89 -44.41 23.58 10.27
CA SER A 89 -43.53 24.47 9.53
C SER A 89 -44.35 25.53 8.80
N GLU A 90 -44.16 26.81 9.13
CA GLU A 90 -44.56 27.95 8.27
C GLU A 90 -43.58 29.11 8.47
N ALA A 91 -43.02 29.65 7.38
CA ALA A 91 -42.84 31.10 7.17
C ALA A 91 -42.21 31.42 5.79
N HIS A 92 -43.00 32.10 4.97
CA HIS A 92 -42.64 32.76 3.72
C HIS A 92 -43.31 34.15 3.70
N VAL A 93 -42.76 35.24 3.15
CA VAL A 93 -41.44 35.49 2.53
C VAL A 93 -41.28 37.03 2.34
N LEU A 94 -40.09 37.49 1.90
CA LEU A 94 -39.78 38.82 1.30
C LEU A 94 -39.51 40.06 2.20
N VAL A 95 -38.28 40.63 2.01
CA VAL A 95 -37.93 42.03 1.58
C VAL A 95 -38.40 43.19 2.52
N SER A 96 -37.55 44.15 2.95
CA SER A 96 -36.89 45.18 2.11
C SER A 96 -35.58 45.79 2.65
N GLU A 97 -34.77 46.24 1.69
CA GLU A 97 -33.66 47.22 1.66
C GLU A 97 -33.33 48.15 2.84
N THR A 98 -32.03 48.41 3.06
CA THR A 98 -31.45 49.77 3.01
C THR A 98 -29.91 49.75 2.97
N LYS A 99 -29.30 50.65 2.17
CA LYS A 99 -27.87 51.03 2.20
C LYS A 99 -27.76 52.46 2.77
N PRO A 100 -26.66 52.87 3.43
CA PRO A 100 -25.57 53.50 2.68
C PRO A 100 -24.14 53.23 3.19
N GLU A 101 -23.16 53.53 2.32
CA GLU A 101 -21.72 53.79 2.60
C GLU A 101 -21.53 55.34 2.77
N PRO A 102 -20.36 55.97 3.03
CA PRO A 102 -18.96 55.47 3.03
C PRO A 102 -18.00 56.03 4.11
N SER A 103 -16.72 55.58 4.10
CA SER A 103 -15.48 56.39 4.28
C SER A 103 -14.25 55.44 4.20
N GLU A 104 -13.33 55.51 3.23
CA GLU A 104 -12.18 56.46 3.11
C GLU A 104 -11.19 56.39 4.30
N GLU A 105 -9.85 56.43 4.16
CA GLU A 105 -8.88 56.26 3.05
C GLU A 105 -7.45 56.22 3.67
N LYS A 106 -6.52 55.39 3.13
CA LYS A 106 -5.02 55.55 3.02
C LYS A 106 -4.31 54.20 3.06
N THR A 107 -3.45 53.75 2.13
CA THR A 107 -2.27 54.33 1.42
C THR A 107 -1.15 54.78 2.38
N LEU A 108 0.15 54.57 2.16
CA LEU A 108 0.91 54.11 0.98
C LEU A 108 2.18 53.33 1.44
N ALA A 109 2.87 52.71 0.49
CA ALA A 109 4.11 51.94 0.63
C ALA A 109 5.36 52.71 1.13
N SER A 110 6.45 51.98 1.39
CA SER A 110 7.83 52.45 1.13
C SER A 110 8.74 51.27 0.78
N GLU A 111 9.43 51.39 -0.36
CA GLU A 111 10.66 50.64 -0.72
C GLU A 111 11.87 51.29 0.05
N ALA A 112 13.16 50.96 -0.06
CA ALA A 112 13.98 50.18 -1.01
C ALA A 112 15.35 49.78 -0.37
N HIS A 113 16.40 49.58 -1.20
CA HIS A 113 17.81 49.21 -0.96
C HIS A 113 18.11 47.69 -1.07
N VAL A 114 18.73 47.11 -2.12
CA VAL A 114 19.65 47.49 -3.24
C VAL A 114 21.16 47.49 -2.89
N LEU A 115 21.97 46.94 -3.82
CA LEU A 115 23.44 46.67 -3.85
C LEU A 115 23.88 45.35 -3.16
N VAL A 116 24.49 44.30 -3.76
CA VAL A 116 25.31 43.99 -4.98
C VAL A 116 26.83 43.89 -4.72
N SER A 117 27.47 42.85 -5.29
CA SER A 117 28.93 42.60 -5.51
C SER A 117 29.86 42.39 -4.28
N GLU A 118 30.99 41.67 -4.33
CA GLU A 118 31.54 40.52 -5.13
C GLU A 118 32.94 40.14 -4.53
N THR A 119 33.56 38.99 -4.89
CA THR A 119 35.01 38.63 -4.69
C THR A 119 35.53 38.41 -3.23
N LYS A 120 36.61 37.66 -2.89
CA LYS A 120 37.50 36.67 -3.57
C LYS A 120 38.48 35.98 -2.56
N ALA A 121 38.87 34.72 -2.84
CA ALA A 121 40.09 33.95 -2.44
C ALA A 121 40.40 33.54 -0.96
N GLU A 122 40.56 32.21 -0.75
CA GLU A 122 41.79 31.43 -0.42
C GLU A 122 43.13 32.18 -0.13
N PRO A 123 44.19 31.58 0.51
CA PRO A 123 44.46 30.13 0.67
C PRO A 123 45.08 29.64 2.00
N SER A 124 45.29 28.32 2.13
CA SER A 124 46.52 27.75 2.73
C SER A 124 46.85 26.33 2.24
N GLU A 125 48.01 26.18 1.61
CA GLU A 125 48.70 24.90 1.32
C GLU A 125 49.24 24.29 2.66
N GLU A 126 49.75 23.06 2.79
CA GLU A 126 50.67 22.28 1.96
C GLU A 126 50.71 20.80 2.45
N LYS A 127 51.04 19.85 1.56
CA LYS A 127 52.12 18.83 1.72
C LYS A 127 51.81 17.38 1.29
N VAL A 128 52.24 17.14 0.06
CA VAL A 128 52.55 15.90 -0.68
C VAL A 128 53.28 14.83 0.15
N LEU A 129 52.97 13.53 -0.08
CA LEU A 129 53.93 12.46 -0.50
C LEU A 129 53.32 11.04 -0.55
N ALA A 130 53.38 10.43 -1.73
CA ALA A 130 53.50 8.97 -1.91
C ALA A 130 55.00 8.60 -2.06
N PRO A 131 55.37 7.31 -1.99
CA PRO A 131 55.84 6.69 -3.25
C PRO A 131 55.44 5.20 -3.44
N ASP A 132 55.74 4.71 -4.65
CA ASP A 132 55.23 3.48 -5.30
C ASP A 132 55.96 2.15 -4.99
N THR A 133 55.57 1.10 -5.75
CA THR A 133 56.25 -0.20 -6.05
C THR A 133 56.02 -1.37 -5.07
N SER A 134 55.86 -2.64 -5.48
CA SER A 134 55.68 -3.24 -6.83
C SER A 134 55.23 -4.72 -6.76
N ILE A 135 54.42 -5.15 -7.73
CA ILE A 135 54.36 -6.45 -8.44
C ILE A 135 54.94 -7.71 -7.74
N SER A 136 54.11 -8.75 -7.56
CA SER A 136 54.46 -10.13 -7.94
C SER A 136 53.22 -11.00 -8.17
N ASN A 137 53.18 -11.75 -9.26
CA ASN A 137 52.21 -12.83 -9.48
C ASN A 137 52.69 -14.10 -8.78
N ASN A 138 51.76 -14.98 -8.42
CA ASN A 138 51.94 -16.43 -8.62
C ASN A 138 50.56 -17.08 -8.65
N GLU A 139 50.27 -17.78 -9.74
CA GLU A 139 49.26 -18.82 -9.74
C GLU A 139 49.89 -20.08 -9.16
N ASP A 140 49.20 -20.77 -8.27
CA ASP A 140 49.41 -22.21 -8.14
C ASP A 140 48.07 -22.86 -7.78
N ALA A 141 47.71 -23.88 -8.55
CA ALA A 141 46.47 -24.64 -8.35
C ALA A 141 46.81 -25.95 -7.65
N LEU A 142 45.97 -26.37 -6.69
CA LEU A 142 45.34 -27.71 -6.70
C LEU A 142 44.50 -27.98 -5.43
N SER A 143 43.42 -28.74 -5.66
CA SER A 143 42.64 -29.55 -4.71
C SER A 143 41.53 -28.86 -3.89
N PRO A 144 40.25 -29.20 -4.14
CA PRO A 144 39.12 -28.75 -3.35
C PRO A 144 38.73 -29.81 -2.30
N ASP A 145 38.85 -29.50 -1.01
CA ASP A 145 38.09 -30.25 -0.01
C ASP A 145 37.76 -29.43 1.26
N LEU A 146 36.52 -29.63 1.72
CA LEU A 146 35.97 -29.33 3.06
C LEU A 146 36.32 -28.00 3.75
N LEU A 147 35.56 -26.94 3.44
CA LEU A 147 34.99 -26.03 4.45
C LEU A 147 33.51 -25.76 4.16
N LYS A 148 32.67 -26.77 4.41
CA LYS A 148 31.27 -26.54 4.77
C LYS A 148 31.22 -26.30 6.27
N GLU A 149 30.90 -25.08 6.68
CA GLU A 149 30.12 -24.68 7.87
C GLU A 149 30.55 -23.28 8.33
N THR A 150 29.80 -22.27 7.87
CA THR A 150 29.30 -21.09 8.61
C THR A 150 28.65 -20.16 7.59
N ILE A 151 27.54 -20.61 6.97
CA ILE A 151 26.54 -19.65 6.49
C ILE A 151 25.75 -19.27 7.74
N ASP A 152 26.30 -18.32 8.49
CA ASP A 152 25.60 -17.71 9.60
C ASP A 152 24.26 -17.16 9.11
N LYS A 153 23.23 -17.42 9.91
CA LYS A 153 21.81 -17.17 9.63
C LYS A 153 21.59 -15.87 8.85
N VAL A 154 21.26 -16.01 7.57
CA VAL A 154 20.65 -14.92 6.79
C VAL A 154 19.36 -14.53 7.54
N PRO A 155 19.21 -13.29 8.04
CA PRO A 155 18.03 -12.93 8.81
C PRO A 155 16.83 -12.75 7.88
N GLU A 156 15.90 -13.72 7.92
CA GLU A 156 14.46 -13.54 7.67
C GLU A 156 14.09 -12.66 6.44
N LEU A 157 14.83 -12.79 5.34
CA LEU A 157 14.61 -11.99 4.13
C LEU A 157 13.35 -12.44 3.36
N GLU A 158 12.89 -13.68 3.56
CA GLU A 158 11.69 -14.24 2.93
C GLU A 158 10.39 -13.48 3.26
N ASP A 159 10.32 -12.74 4.37
CA ASP A 159 9.10 -12.02 4.81
C ASP A 159 9.06 -10.53 4.40
N LEU A 160 10.10 -10.02 3.73
CA LEU A 160 10.13 -8.64 3.26
C LEU A 160 9.31 -8.46 1.97
N GLN A 161 8.12 -7.87 2.10
CA GLN A 161 7.27 -7.43 0.99
C GLN A 161 7.65 -6.02 0.53
N PHE A 162 7.56 -5.78 -0.78
CA PHE A 162 7.97 -4.52 -1.42
C PHE A 162 6.84 -3.95 -2.27
N GLU A 163 6.81 -2.62 -2.37
CA GLU A 163 5.98 -1.86 -3.31
C GLU A 163 6.88 -1.01 -4.21
N ALA A 164 6.44 -0.81 -5.46
CA ALA A 164 7.12 0.04 -6.43
C ALA A 164 6.16 1.07 -7.03
N ARG A 165 6.70 2.24 -7.35
CA ARG A 165 5.95 3.34 -7.98
C ARG A 165 6.02 3.20 -9.49
N SER A 166 4.87 2.99 -10.16
CA SER A 166 4.83 2.91 -11.63
C SER A 166 5.23 4.24 -12.26
N SER A 167 5.83 4.14 -13.44
CA SER A 167 6.17 5.28 -14.29
C SER A 167 4.98 5.84 -15.06
N LYS A 168 3.88 5.06 -15.20
CA LYS A 168 2.71 5.40 -16.02
C LYS A 168 1.77 6.39 -15.34
N ASP A 169 1.50 6.17 -14.05
CA ASP A 169 0.48 6.88 -13.27
C ASP A 169 1.02 7.51 -11.97
N SER A 170 2.28 7.22 -11.60
CA SER A 170 2.89 7.57 -10.30
C SER A 170 2.22 6.96 -9.06
N ALA A 171 1.38 5.95 -9.21
CA ALA A 171 0.81 5.16 -8.11
C ALA A 171 1.80 4.09 -7.62
N TRP A 172 1.63 3.67 -6.36
CA TRP A 172 2.37 2.57 -5.75
C TRP A 172 1.61 1.26 -5.84
N TYR A 173 2.31 0.20 -6.22
CA TYR A 173 1.77 -1.14 -6.41
C TYR A 173 2.65 -2.18 -5.72
N ASP A 174 2.04 -3.20 -5.14
CA ASP A 174 2.74 -4.35 -4.55
C ASP A 174 3.55 -5.10 -5.63
N ILE A 175 4.80 -5.44 -5.32
CA ILE A 175 5.66 -6.25 -6.20
C ILE A 175 5.37 -7.73 -5.95
N ALA A 176 4.99 -8.47 -6.99
CA ALA A 176 4.84 -9.92 -6.93
C ALA A 176 6.19 -10.65 -7.11
N VAL A 177 7.04 -10.16 -8.03
CA VAL A 177 8.36 -10.77 -8.30
C VAL A 177 9.32 -9.78 -8.96
N PHE A 178 10.60 -9.86 -8.60
CA PHE A 178 11.71 -9.24 -9.30
C PHE A 178 12.21 -10.18 -10.40
N LEU A 179 12.15 -9.74 -11.66
CA LEU A 179 12.42 -10.58 -12.84
C LEU A 179 13.85 -10.46 -13.37
N ALA A 180 14.43 -9.26 -13.30
CA ALA A 180 15.77 -8.96 -13.80
C ALA A 180 16.34 -7.70 -13.14
N HIS A 181 17.64 -7.45 -13.30
CA HIS A 181 18.28 -6.20 -12.93
C HIS A 181 19.17 -5.68 -14.07
N ARG A 182 19.42 -4.37 -14.11
CA ARG A 182 20.37 -3.71 -15.02
C ARG A 182 21.04 -2.52 -14.35
N LYS A 183 22.19 -2.12 -14.87
CA LYS A 183 22.80 -0.82 -14.61
C LYS A 183 22.67 0.05 -15.85
N THR A 184 22.26 1.29 -15.68
CA THR A 184 22.22 2.29 -16.75
C THR A 184 23.63 2.83 -17.03
N SER A 185 23.80 3.57 -18.13
CA SER A 185 25.05 4.32 -18.40
C SER A 185 25.34 5.41 -17.35
N SER A 186 24.32 5.92 -16.66
CA SER A 186 24.46 6.82 -15.49
C SER A 186 24.90 6.11 -14.21
N GLY A 187 25.08 4.79 -14.22
CA GLY A 187 25.43 3.98 -13.05
C GLY A 187 24.26 3.73 -12.09
N GLU A 188 23.04 4.11 -12.46
CA GLU A 188 21.84 3.83 -11.68
C GLU A 188 21.43 2.35 -11.82
N VAL A 189 20.89 1.79 -10.73
CA VAL A 189 20.40 0.41 -10.70
C VAL A 189 18.89 0.41 -10.90
N GLU A 190 18.46 -0.35 -11.90
CA GLU A 190 17.04 -0.59 -12.18
C GLU A 190 16.77 -2.09 -12.13
N VAL A 191 15.57 -2.46 -11.67
CA VAL A 191 15.08 -3.84 -11.67
C VAL A 191 13.79 -3.92 -12.46
N ARG A 192 13.61 -5.03 -13.18
CA ARG A 192 12.35 -5.32 -13.85
C ARG A 192 11.43 -6.02 -12.86
N VAL A 193 10.26 -5.44 -12.61
CA VAL A 193 9.29 -5.94 -11.64
C VAL A 193 8.02 -6.40 -12.32
N ARG A 194 7.35 -7.41 -11.74
CA ARG A 194 5.94 -7.69 -11.99
C ARG A 194 5.11 -7.26 -10.79
N PHE A 195 4.04 -6.52 -11.02
CA PHE A 195 3.12 -6.08 -9.99
C PHE A 195 2.11 -7.18 -9.64
N ASN A 196 1.62 -7.17 -8.40
CA ASN A 196 0.60 -8.11 -7.94
C ASN A 196 -0.74 -7.87 -8.64
N GLY A 197 -1.32 -8.92 -9.24
CA GLY A 197 -2.55 -8.86 -10.02
C GLY A 197 -2.39 -8.52 -11.50
N PHE A 198 -1.18 -8.23 -11.99
CA PHE A 198 -0.89 -7.86 -13.38
C PHE A 198 -0.06 -8.93 -14.12
N GLY A 199 -0.16 -8.97 -15.45
CA GLY A 199 0.58 -9.91 -16.29
C GLY A 199 1.94 -9.38 -16.74
N ALA A 200 2.52 -10.04 -17.75
CA ALA A 200 3.87 -9.75 -18.25
C ALA A 200 3.93 -8.49 -19.14
N GLU A 201 2.79 -8.10 -19.69
CA GLU A 201 2.55 -6.90 -20.46
C GLU A 201 2.73 -5.62 -19.64
N GLU A 202 2.50 -5.67 -18.32
CA GLU A 202 2.68 -4.55 -17.40
C GLU A 202 4.04 -4.50 -16.70
N ASP A 203 4.96 -5.43 -17.00
CA ASP A 203 6.29 -5.52 -16.36
C ASP A 203 7.14 -4.25 -16.61
N GLU A 204 7.44 -3.47 -15.57
CA GLU A 204 8.19 -2.22 -15.68
C GLU A 204 9.64 -2.31 -15.19
N TRP A 205 10.53 -1.50 -15.77
CA TRP A 205 11.88 -1.24 -15.25
C TRP A 205 11.85 -0.07 -14.27
N ILE A 206 12.11 -0.36 -12.99
CA ILE A 206 11.97 0.60 -11.89
C ILE A 206 13.33 0.87 -11.23
N ASN A 207 13.64 2.15 -11.00
CA ASN A 207 14.85 2.58 -10.31
C ASN A 207 14.80 2.25 -8.82
N VAL A 208 15.75 1.44 -8.35
CA VAL A 208 15.76 0.87 -6.99
C VAL A 208 15.79 1.94 -5.91
N LYS A 209 16.54 3.04 -6.11
CA LYS A 209 16.71 4.10 -5.10
C LYS A 209 15.54 5.09 -5.06
N LYS A 210 14.85 5.29 -6.18
CA LYS A 210 13.85 6.36 -6.38
C LYS A 210 12.39 5.89 -6.30
N ALA A 211 12.14 4.60 -6.52
CA ALA A 211 10.79 4.11 -6.80
C ALA A 211 10.52 2.68 -6.27
N ILE A 212 11.36 2.14 -5.38
CA ILE A 212 11.14 0.86 -4.69
C ILE A 212 11.32 1.05 -3.20
N ARG A 213 10.44 0.44 -2.39
CA ARG A 213 10.51 0.48 -0.93
C ARG A 213 9.79 -0.72 -0.31
N GLN A 214 10.05 -1.01 0.96
CA GLN A 214 9.25 -1.97 1.72
C GLN A 214 7.77 -1.55 1.72
N GLN A 215 6.85 -2.52 1.62
CA GLN A 215 5.42 -2.29 1.56
C GLN A 215 4.90 -1.44 2.74
N SER A 216 3.93 -0.58 2.46
CA SER A 216 3.23 0.25 3.43
C SER A 216 2.28 -0.60 4.29
N ILE A 217 2.21 -0.31 5.58
CA ILE A 217 1.45 -1.12 6.55
C ILE A 217 0.07 -0.47 6.79
N PRO A 218 -1.05 -1.16 6.50
CA PRO A 218 -2.39 -0.66 6.80
C PRO A 218 -2.58 -0.35 8.29
N LEU A 219 -3.33 0.71 8.60
CA LEU A 219 -3.52 1.19 9.96
C LEU A 219 -4.76 0.59 10.63
N GLU A 220 -4.57 -0.01 11.80
CA GLU A 220 -5.67 -0.45 12.65
C GLU A 220 -6.32 0.71 13.41
N SER A 221 -7.59 0.55 13.81
CA SER A 221 -8.38 1.66 14.38
C SER A 221 -7.81 2.26 15.68
N SER A 222 -7.02 1.48 16.43
CA SER A 222 -6.27 1.92 17.60
C SER A 222 -5.00 2.72 17.26
N GLU A 223 -4.38 2.47 16.10
CA GLU A 223 -3.11 3.09 15.68
C GLU A 223 -3.27 4.53 15.18
N CYS A 224 -4.50 5.07 15.07
CA CYS A 224 -4.74 6.42 14.56
C CYS A 224 -3.91 7.52 15.24
N ARG A 225 -3.57 7.36 16.52
CA ARG A 225 -2.74 8.31 17.29
C ARG A 225 -1.25 8.27 16.94
N THR A 226 -0.80 7.23 16.23
CA THR A 226 0.59 7.10 15.77
C THR A 226 0.90 8.00 14.56
N ILE A 227 -0.14 8.44 13.85
CA ILE A 227 -0.06 9.39 12.73
C ILE A 227 -0.14 10.81 13.27
N VAL A 228 0.80 11.67 12.86
CA VAL A 228 0.90 13.08 13.22
C VAL A 228 1.01 13.97 11.97
N LYS A 229 0.85 15.29 12.16
CA LYS A 229 1.04 16.27 11.08
C LYS A 229 2.50 16.23 10.59
N GLY A 230 2.67 16.21 9.28
CA GLY A 230 3.97 16.06 8.61
C GLY A 230 4.31 14.62 8.21
N ASP A 231 3.59 13.60 8.71
CA ASP A 231 3.88 12.21 8.35
C ASP A 231 3.64 11.93 6.87
N LEU A 232 4.57 11.17 6.27
CA LEU A 232 4.42 10.54 4.97
C LEU A 232 3.56 9.27 5.11
N VAL A 233 2.44 9.23 4.40
CA VAL A 233 1.50 8.11 4.37
C VAL A 233 1.24 7.68 2.93
N LEU A 234 1.00 6.38 2.72
CA LEU A 234 0.41 5.91 1.48
C LEU A 234 -1.12 6.03 1.62
N CYS A 235 -1.74 6.80 0.73
CA CYS A 235 -3.17 7.07 0.76
C CYS A 235 -3.86 6.47 -0.47
N PHE A 236 -4.87 5.64 -0.23
CA PHE A 236 -5.82 5.20 -1.26
C PHE A 236 -6.65 6.40 -1.74
N LYS A 237 -6.70 6.63 -3.06
CA LYS A 237 -7.44 7.68 -3.76
C LYS A 237 -8.39 7.02 -4.75
N GLU A 238 -9.68 7.20 -4.51
CA GLU A 238 -10.76 6.72 -5.38
C GLU A 238 -11.25 7.89 -6.23
N SER A 239 -11.26 7.71 -7.55
CA SER A 239 -11.81 8.65 -8.53
C SER A 239 -12.97 7.99 -9.27
N ASN A 240 -13.53 8.65 -10.29
CA ASN A 240 -14.60 8.07 -11.09
C ASN A 240 -14.12 6.87 -11.94
N ASP A 241 -12.86 6.91 -12.36
CA ASP A 241 -12.29 5.99 -13.34
C ASP A 241 -11.30 5.01 -12.70
N ASP A 242 -10.57 5.43 -11.65
CA ASP A 242 -9.45 4.70 -11.06
C ASP A 242 -9.47 4.67 -9.51
N ALA A 243 -8.86 3.62 -8.94
CA ALA A 243 -8.78 3.39 -7.50
C ALA A 243 -7.34 3.03 -7.10
N LEU A 244 -6.52 4.04 -6.79
CA LEU A 244 -5.05 3.95 -6.76
C LEU A 244 -4.45 4.34 -5.41
N HIS A 245 -3.18 4.01 -5.19
CA HIS A 245 -2.46 4.35 -3.96
C HIS A 245 -1.33 5.35 -4.24
N PHE A 246 -1.34 6.49 -3.56
CA PHE A 246 -0.36 7.57 -3.76
C PHE A 246 0.28 7.99 -2.45
N ASP A 247 1.52 8.49 -2.51
CA ASP A 247 2.09 9.17 -1.36
C ASP A 247 1.41 10.50 -1.10
N ALA A 248 1.16 10.77 0.18
CA ALA A 248 0.64 12.04 0.67
C ALA A 248 1.28 12.41 2.00
N HIS A 249 1.36 13.72 2.28
CA HIS A 249 1.72 14.24 3.60
C HIS A 249 0.46 14.60 4.39
N VAL A 250 0.43 14.27 5.68
CA VAL A 250 -0.66 14.66 6.58
C VAL A 250 -0.52 16.14 6.94
N THR A 251 -1.44 16.98 6.47
CA THR A 251 -1.39 18.44 6.67
C THR A 251 -2.13 18.91 7.93
N ASP A 252 -3.16 18.18 8.37
CA ASP A 252 -3.88 18.39 9.63
C ASP A 252 -4.67 17.13 10.06
N ILE A 253 -5.06 17.04 11.34
CA ILE A 253 -5.84 15.90 11.86
C ILE A 253 -6.95 16.34 12.81
N GLN A 254 -8.20 16.16 12.38
CA GLN A 254 -9.38 16.34 13.22
C GLN A 254 -9.63 15.07 14.05
N ARG A 255 -9.19 15.10 15.31
CA ARG A 255 -9.40 14.01 16.27
C ARG A 255 -10.87 13.96 16.72
N LYS A 256 -11.46 12.76 16.74
CA LYS A 256 -12.81 12.50 17.27
C LYS A 256 -12.78 11.36 18.28
N GLN A 257 -13.72 11.33 19.21
CA GLN A 257 -13.86 10.20 20.14
C GLN A 257 -14.35 8.96 19.40
N HIS A 258 -13.68 7.83 19.64
CA HIS A 258 -14.05 6.51 19.12
C HIS A 258 -13.46 5.40 19.98
N ASP A 259 -13.87 4.16 19.72
CA ASP A 259 -13.41 2.94 20.37
C ASP A 259 -12.82 1.95 19.34
N ILE A 260 -12.64 0.69 19.74
CA ILE A 260 -12.09 -0.38 18.91
C ILE A 260 -12.95 -0.74 17.68
N ARG A 261 -14.22 -0.32 17.61
CA ARG A 261 -15.13 -0.63 16.49
C ARG A 261 -14.80 0.14 15.22
N GLY A 262 -14.05 1.24 15.31
CA GLY A 262 -13.65 2.01 14.14
C GLY A 262 -13.17 3.42 14.47
N CYS A 263 -12.02 3.80 13.91
CA CYS A 263 -11.54 5.19 13.97
C CYS A 263 -12.53 6.15 13.30
N ARG A 264 -12.77 7.30 13.95
CA ARG A 264 -13.61 8.41 13.45
C ARG A 264 -12.83 9.70 13.18
N CYS A 265 -11.50 9.67 13.33
CA CYS A 265 -10.66 10.82 13.02
C CYS A 265 -10.66 11.10 11.51
N VAL A 266 -10.63 12.38 11.14
CA VAL A 266 -10.48 12.82 9.75
C VAL A 266 -9.08 13.39 9.58
N PHE A 267 -8.39 12.94 8.53
CA PHE A 267 -7.02 13.32 8.20
C PHE A 267 -7.07 14.20 6.96
N HIS A 268 -6.51 15.39 7.03
CA HIS A 268 -6.27 16.21 5.86
C HIS A 268 -4.93 15.78 5.28
N VAL A 269 -4.92 15.39 4.01
CA VAL A 269 -3.72 14.94 3.30
C VAL A 269 -3.48 15.79 2.07
N GLN A 270 -2.21 16.02 1.73
CA GLN A 270 -1.80 16.60 0.47
C GLN A 270 -0.99 15.57 -0.32
N TYR A 271 -1.48 15.21 -1.50
CA TYR A 271 -0.86 14.24 -2.38
C TYR A 271 0.43 14.80 -3.01
N ILE A 272 1.49 13.98 -3.07
CA ILE A 272 2.79 14.43 -3.59
C ILE A 272 2.79 14.59 -5.12
N HIS A 273 2.01 13.76 -5.83
CA HIS A 273 2.03 13.68 -7.29
C HIS A 273 1.37 14.87 -8.00
N ASP A 274 0.26 15.40 -7.46
CA ASP A 274 -0.55 16.47 -8.06
C ASP A 274 -0.76 17.68 -7.13
N GLN A 275 -0.21 17.66 -5.91
CA GLN A 275 -0.40 18.67 -4.85
C GLN A 275 -1.85 18.86 -4.38
N SER A 276 -2.79 18.02 -4.84
CA SER A 276 -4.20 18.08 -4.45
C SER A 276 -4.37 17.72 -2.98
N GLN A 277 -5.46 18.21 -2.37
CA GLN A 277 -5.76 17.99 -0.96
C GLN A 277 -7.10 17.27 -0.78
N GLU A 278 -7.15 16.34 0.16
CA GLU A 278 -8.35 15.56 0.46
C GLU A 278 -8.52 15.34 1.97
N MET A 279 -9.77 15.25 2.42
CA MET A 279 -10.13 14.78 3.76
C MET A 279 -10.45 13.28 3.71
N VAL A 280 -9.60 12.46 4.34
CA VAL A 280 -9.73 11.00 4.34
C VAL A 280 -9.89 10.41 5.74
N ASN A 281 -10.49 9.23 5.80
CA ASN A 281 -10.60 8.43 7.03
C ASN A 281 -9.38 7.50 7.17
N LEU A 282 -9.05 7.08 8.39
CA LEU A 282 -7.90 6.20 8.68
C LEU A 282 -7.81 4.97 7.76
N LYS A 283 -8.95 4.36 7.39
CA LYS A 283 -9.01 3.16 6.54
C LYS A 283 -8.43 3.33 5.13
N ARG A 284 -8.23 4.58 4.68
CA ARG A 284 -7.58 4.90 3.40
C ARG A 284 -6.08 5.15 3.54
N LEU A 285 -5.52 5.07 4.75
CA LEU A 285 -4.13 5.37 5.06
C LEU A 285 -3.37 4.11 5.48
N SER A 286 -2.18 3.95 4.91
CA SER A 286 -1.15 3.00 5.34
C SER A 286 0.09 3.78 5.77
N ARG A 287 0.69 3.40 6.90
CA ARG A 287 1.93 4.02 7.39
C ARG A 287 3.15 3.41 6.71
N ARG A 288 4.18 4.22 6.52
CA ARG A 288 5.51 3.70 6.18
C ARG A 288 6.06 2.84 7.33
N PRO A 289 6.77 1.73 7.06
CA PRO A 289 7.53 1.01 8.07
C PRO A 289 8.52 1.96 8.76
N LYS A 290 8.60 1.87 10.09
CA LYS A 290 9.66 2.52 10.87
C LYS A 290 10.79 1.51 10.96
N TYR A 291 11.93 1.84 10.36
CA TYR A 291 13.21 1.10 10.31
C TYR A 291 13.21 -0.33 10.89
N VAL A 292 13.29 -1.31 9.99
CA VAL A 292 13.83 -2.64 10.29
C VAL A 292 15.35 -2.56 10.21
#